data_AF-A0A1G4FPI5-F1
#
_entry.id   AF-A0A1G4FPI5-F1
#
_cell.length_a   1.000
_cell.length_b   1.000
_cell.length_c   1.000
_cell.angle_alpha   90.00
_cell.angle_beta   90.00
_cell.angle_gamma   90.00
#
_symmetry.space_group_name_H-M   'P 1'
#
loop_
_entity.id
_entity.type
_entity.pdbx_description
1 polymer ?
#
loop_
_entity_poly.entity_id
_entity_poly.type
_entity_poly.pdbx_seq_one_letter_code
_entity_poly.pdbx_strand_id
1 'polypeptide(L)'
;MKKLYWDVSESEGCIGYIGVSAKDTEVVSAGTTLYLMSVKDKNTEYQRYADTYDLKFIFDDDIPQIGFYTVPRVGIFAKDSLGGLFGTIGKTTDIDDAAPICYINKSKESFSIADSLKVFLKMLASEYDWRTNMTPNHNIVFYKSKVDAENSLEFLKIRREIENSDC
;
A
#
# COMPACT_ATOMS: atom_id res chain seq x y z
N MET A 1 -5.78 -22.77 -9.11
CA MET A 1 -5.15 -21.61 -9.76
C MET A 1 -3.79 -21.40 -9.11
N LYS A 2 -2.71 -21.41 -9.88
CA LYS A 2 -1.35 -21.16 -9.39
C LYS A 2 -1.19 -19.67 -9.10
N LYS A 3 -0.50 -19.29 -8.02
CA LYS A 3 -0.18 -17.88 -7.72
C LYS A 3 1.28 -17.59 -8.07
N LEU A 4 1.50 -16.50 -8.79
CA LEU A 4 2.82 -15.91 -9.03
C LEU A 4 2.83 -14.51 -8.42
N TYR A 5 3.92 -14.16 -7.76
CA TYR A 5 4.02 -12.89 -7.05
C TYR A 5 4.90 -11.91 -7.83
N TRP A 6 4.48 -10.66 -7.87
CA TRP A 6 5.20 -9.58 -8.52
C TRP A 6 5.61 -8.56 -7.47
N ASP A 7 6.92 -8.44 -7.22
CA ASP A 7 7.45 -7.43 -6.33
C ASP A 7 7.36 -6.04 -6.98
N VAL A 8 6.68 -5.12 -6.32
CA VAL A 8 6.56 -3.71 -6.72
C VAL A 8 7.25 -2.76 -5.74
N SER A 9 8.00 -3.28 -4.77
CA SER A 9 8.72 -2.43 -3.81
C SER A 9 9.92 -1.71 -4.41
N GLU A 10 10.49 -2.24 -5.50
CA GLU A 10 11.68 -1.70 -6.19
C GLU A 10 11.35 -0.99 -7.52
N SER A 11 10.08 -0.76 -7.85
CA SER A 11 9.70 -0.10 -9.11
C SER A 11 9.87 1.42 -9.02
N GLU A 12 11.09 1.91 -9.23
CA GLU A 12 11.32 3.33 -9.48
C GLU A 12 10.77 3.72 -10.87
N GLY A 13 9.81 4.64 -10.88
CA GLY A 13 9.52 5.50 -12.04
C GLY A 13 8.57 4.98 -13.12
N CYS A 14 8.35 3.68 -13.31
CA CYS A 14 7.42 3.17 -14.32
C CYS A 14 6.73 1.88 -13.87
N ILE A 15 5.41 1.94 -13.67
CA ILE A 15 4.58 0.75 -13.48
C ILE A 15 4.37 0.13 -14.86
N GLY A 16 5.27 -0.76 -15.27
CA GLY A 16 5.07 -1.55 -16.48
C GLY A 16 3.86 -2.45 -16.31
N TYR A 17 2.95 -2.45 -17.30
CA TYR A 17 1.89 -3.45 -17.36
C TYR A 17 2.52 -4.80 -17.71
N ILE A 18 2.51 -5.74 -16.77
CA ILE A 18 2.92 -7.12 -17.06
C ILE A 18 1.69 -7.88 -17.55
N GLY A 19 1.58 -8.06 -18.86
CA GLY A 19 0.61 -8.98 -19.44
C GLY A 19 1.07 -10.42 -19.25
N VAL A 20 0.69 -11.07 -18.14
CA VAL A 20 0.88 -12.52 -17.98
C VAL A 20 -0.35 -13.23 -18.56
N SER A 21 -0.23 -13.76 -19.77
CA SER A 21 -1.21 -14.69 -20.32
C SER A 21 -0.77 -16.12 -20.01
N ALA A 22 -1.16 -16.61 -18.84
CA ALA A 22 -0.97 -18.00 -18.45
C ALA A 22 -2.30 -18.56 -17.96
N LYS A 23 -2.80 -19.59 -18.65
CA LYS A 23 -4.00 -20.32 -18.24
C LYS A 23 -3.80 -20.80 -16.79
N ASP A 24 -4.79 -20.55 -15.93
CA ASP A 24 -4.81 -20.96 -14.52
C ASP A 24 -3.74 -20.33 -13.60
N THR A 25 -3.19 -19.16 -13.96
CA THR A 25 -2.25 -18.41 -13.12
C THR A 25 -2.81 -17.05 -12.71
N GLU A 26 -2.79 -16.77 -11.41
CA GLU A 26 -3.09 -15.45 -10.83
C GLU A 26 -1.78 -14.74 -10.50
N VAL A 27 -1.65 -13.48 -10.93
CA VAL A 27 -0.51 -12.64 -10.55
C VAL A 27 -0.93 -11.74 -9.40
N VAL A 28 -0.23 -11.84 -8.28
CA VAL A 28 -0.51 -11.07 -7.07
C VAL A 28 0.62 -10.07 -6.86
N SER A 29 0.29 -8.77 -6.79
CA SER A 29 1.27 -7.75 -6.42
C SER A 29 1.71 -7.95 -4.97
N ALA A 30 2.99 -7.71 -4.71
CA ALA A 30 3.61 -7.93 -3.42
C ALA A 30 4.56 -6.78 -3.09
N GLY A 31 4.74 -6.53 -1.80
CA GLY A 31 5.61 -5.49 -1.27
C GLY A 31 4.87 -4.41 -0.51
N THR A 32 5.61 -3.71 0.33
CA THR A 32 5.11 -2.56 1.07
C THR A 32 5.74 -1.31 0.46
N THR A 33 4.91 -0.46 -0.14
CA THR A 33 5.35 0.75 -0.85
C THR A 33 4.87 2.00 -0.11
N LEU A 34 5.59 3.11 -0.26
CA LEU A 34 5.17 4.40 0.28
C LEU A 34 4.57 5.28 -0.81
N TYR A 35 3.42 5.88 -0.53
CA TYR A 35 2.86 6.98 -1.31
C TYR A 35 3.24 8.28 -0.59
N LEU A 36 4.15 9.04 -1.20
CA LEU A 36 4.69 10.28 -0.67
C LEU A 36 4.02 11.45 -1.37
N MET A 37 3.58 12.42 -0.58
CA MET A 37 3.13 13.72 -1.08
C MET A 37 4.25 14.75 -0.99
N SER A 38 4.23 15.76 -1.85
CA SER A 38 5.20 16.86 -1.75
C SER A 38 4.85 17.72 -0.53
N VAL A 39 5.83 18.07 0.30
CA VAL A 39 5.64 19.00 1.43
C VAL A 39 4.96 20.32 1.02
N LYS A 40 5.11 20.73 -0.25
CA LYS A 40 4.46 21.93 -0.81
C LYS A 40 2.94 21.81 -0.91
N ASP A 41 2.40 20.59 -0.90
CA ASP A 41 0.97 20.32 -0.97
C ASP A 41 0.31 20.32 0.41
N LYS A 42 1.11 20.40 1.50
CA LYS A 42 0.60 20.53 2.87
C LYS A 42 -0.32 21.74 2.97
N ASN A 43 -1.48 21.55 3.60
CA ASN A 43 -2.49 22.58 3.77
C ASN A 43 -3.33 22.32 5.03
N THR A 44 -4.28 23.21 5.31
CA THR A 44 -5.13 23.15 6.51
C THR A 44 -6.02 21.92 6.55
N GLU A 45 -6.42 21.33 5.42
CA GLU A 45 -7.21 20.10 5.42
C GLU A 45 -6.38 18.90 5.88
N TYR A 46 -5.13 18.79 5.44
CA TYR A 46 -4.22 17.73 5.95
C TYR A 46 -3.96 17.87 7.44
N GLN A 47 -3.80 19.11 7.93
CA GLN A 47 -3.67 19.35 9.37
C GLN A 47 -4.96 18.98 10.12
N ARG A 48 -6.13 19.31 9.58
CA ARG A 48 -7.43 18.93 10.15
C ARG A 48 -7.56 17.42 10.29
N TYR A 49 -7.12 16.64 9.31
CA TYR A 49 -7.13 15.18 9.39
C TYR A 49 -6.22 14.64 10.51
N ALA A 50 -5.03 15.23 10.66
CA ALA A 50 -4.11 14.89 11.74
C ALA A 50 -4.71 15.20 13.12
N ASP A 51 -5.30 16.38 13.28
CA ASP A 51 -5.82 16.83 14.58
C ASP A 51 -7.11 16.11 14.98
N THR A 52 -7.99 15.82 14.01
CA THR A 52 -9.32 15.26 14.27
C THR A 52 -9.31 13.73 14.31
N TYR A 53 -8.54 13.09 13.42
CA TYR A 53 -8.60 11.64 13.23
C TYR A 53 -7.30 10.92 13.58
N ASP A 54 -6.25 11.66 13.95
CA ASP A 54 -4.87 11.15 14.04
C ASP A 54 -4.43 10.47 12.73
N LEU A 55 -4.83 11.06 11.60
CA LEU A 55 -4.49 10.58 10.26
C LEU A 55 -3.49 11.55 9.63
N LYS A 56 -2.21 11.22 9.68
CA LYS A 56 -1.11 12.05 9.15
C LYS A 56 -0.64 11.47 7.82
N PHE A 57 -1.01 12.13 6.72
CA PHE A 57 -0.51 11.78 5.40
C PHE A 57 1.02 11.89 5.35
N ILE A 58 1.65 11.00 4.58
CA ILE A 58 3.11 10.94 4.48
C ILE A 58 3.57 11.95 3.44
N PHE A 59 4.45 12.85 3.85
CA PHE A 59 5.11 13.81 3.00
C PHE A 59 6.59 13.46 2.83
N ASP A 60 7.21 13.99 1.78
CA ASP A 60 8.63 13.76 1.44
C ASP A 60 9.64 14.25 2.50
N ASP A 61 9.20 15.05 3.47
CA ASP A 61 9.99 15.51 4.61
C ASP A 61 9.84 14.65 5.90
N ASP A 62 8.92 13.67 5.92
CA ASP A 62 8.60 12.87 7.12
C ASP A 62 8.28 11.40 6.77
N ILE A 63 9.24 10.75 6.11
CA ILE A 63 9.13 9.39 5.58
C ILE A 63 9.31 8.35 6.71
N PRO A 64 8.31 7.48 6.98
CA PRO A 64 8.41 6.46 8.01
C PRO A 64 9.34 5.31 7.59
N GLN A 65 10.01 4.71 8.58
CA GLN A 65 10.75 3.46 8.40
C GLN A 65 9.79 2.27 8.38
N ILE A 66 9.79 1.50 7.29
CA ILE A 66 8.95 0.32 7.14
C ILE A 66 9.80 -0.94 7.28
N GLY A 67 9.60 -1.68 8.38
CA GLY A 67 10.35 -2.88 8.72
C GLY A 67 9.62 -4.19 8.43
N PHE A 68 8.85 -4.24 7.33
CA PHE A 68 8.12 -5.42 6.91
C PHE A 68 7.81 -5.39 5.42
N TYR A 69 7.47 -6.56 4.87
CA TYR A 69 7.05 -6.77 3.50
C TYR A 69 5.67 -7.46 3.50
N THR A 70 4.76 -7.05 2.62
CA THR A 70 3.37 -7.55 2.61
C THR A 70 3.00 -8.31 1.35
N VAL A 71 2.14 -9.31 1.50
CA VAL A 71 1.44 -10.00 0.41
C VAL A 71 -0.06 -10.07 0.74
N PRO A 72 -0.97 -9.53 -0.10
CA PRO A 72 -0.68 -8.75 -1.29
C PRO A 72 0.00 -7.42 -0.95
N ARG A 73 0.33 -6.62 -1.98
CA ARG A 73 0.94 -5.31 -1.80
C ARG A 73 0.14 -4.45 -0.83
N VAL A 74 0.83 -3.68 0.01
CA VAL A 74 0.22 -2.58 0.75
C VAL A 74 0.91 -1.27 0.39
N GLY A 75 0.16 -0.32 -0.17
CA GLY A 75 0.61 1.04 -0.43
C GLY A 75 0.28 1.97 0.74
N ILE A 76 1.26 2.28 1.57
CA ILE A 76 1.12 3.11 2.77
C ILE A 76 1.07 4.58 2.39
N PHE A 77 0.05 5.31 2.84
CA PHE A 77 -0.15 6.74 2.50
C PHE A 77 -0.29 7.65 3.72
N ALA A 78 -0.52 7.09 4.91
CA ALA A 78 -0.63 7.86 6.15
C ALA A 78 -0.17 7.03 7.36
N LYS A 79 0.09 7.72 8.47
CA LYS A 79 0.42 7.16 9.78
C LYS A 79 -0.37 7.84 10.89
N ASP A 80 -0.48 7.20 12.04
CA ASP A 80 -1.02 7.81 13.27
C ASP A 80 0.10 8.14 14.28
N SER A 81 -0.25 8.73 15.42
CA SER A 81 0.69 9.04 16.51
C SER A 81 1.15 7.83 17.33
N LEU A 82 0.48 6.68 17.19
CA LEU A 82 0.73 5.45 17.94
C LEU A 82 1.64 4.46 17.18
N GLY A 83 2.09 4.83 15.98
CA GLY A 83 2.91 4.00 15.10
C GLY A 83 2.10 3.06 14.21
N GLY A 84 0.80 3.29 14.08
CA GLY A 84 -0.07 2.66 13.09
C GLY A 84 0.08 3.29 11.71
N LEU A 85 -0.26 2.51 10.68
CA LEU A 85 -0.09 2.85 9.28
C LEU A 85 -1.39 2.61 8.52
N PHE A 86 -1.71 3.49 7.59
CA PHE A 86 -2.86 3.38 6.70
C PHE A 86 -2.38 3.07 5.29
N GLY A 87 -3.03 2.12 4.63
CA GLY A 87 -2.61 1.72 3.30
C GLY A 87 -3.71 1.15 2.41
N THR A 88 -3.44 1.15 1.11
CA THR A 88 -4.25 0.52 0.07
C THR A 88 -3.80 -0.92 -0.14
N ILE A 89 -4.74 -1.86 -0.31
CA ILE A 89 -4.44 -3.29 -0.50
C ILE A 89 -4.42 -3.65 -1.99
N GLY A 90 -3.36 -4.33 -2.44
CA GLY A 90 -3.24 -4.99 -3.74
C GLY A 90 -3.01 -4.08 -4.95
N LYS A 91 -3.22 -2.77 -4.82
CA LYS A 91 -3.07 -1.78 -5.90
C LYS A 91 -2.23 -0.57 -5.46
N THR A 92 -1.95 0.32 -6.40
CA THR A 92 -1.35 1.63 -6.11
C THR A 92 -2.36 2.49 -5.35
N THR A 93 -1.85 3.39 -4.52
CA THR A 93 -2.69 4.41 -3.90
C THR A 93 -3.14 5.41 -4.96
N ASP A 94 -4.41 5.34 -5.31
CA ASP A 94 -5.10 6.25 -6.22
C ASP A 94 -6.52 6.47 -5.69
N ILE A 95 -7.00 7.71 -5.76
CA ILE A 95 -8.33 8.10 -5.29
C ILE A 95 -9.45 7.53 -6.16
N ASP A 96 -9.17 7.29 -7.44
CA ASP A 96 -10.15 6.78 -8.40
C ASP A 96 -10.15 5.24 -8.49
N ASP A 97 -9.17 4.58 -7.87
CA ASP A 97 -9.14 3.12 -7.76
C ASP A 97 -10.09 2.60 -6.66
N ALA A 98 -10.71 1.45 -6.94
CA ALA A 98 -11.53 0.71 -5.96
C ALA A 98 -10.66 -0.19 -5.04
N ALA A 99 -9.50 0.31 -4.60
CA ALA A 99 -8.56 -0.45 -3.76
C ALA A 99 -8.95 -0.35 -2.28
N PRO A 100 -9.20 -1.47 -1.57
CA PRO A 100 -9.55 -1.43 -0.15
C PRO A 100 -8.51 -0.74 0.71
N ILE A 101 -8.97 -0.04 1.75
CA ILE A 101 -8.14 0.65 2.72
C ILE A 101 -8.02 -0.19 3.99
N CYS A 102 -6.80 -0.34 4.47
CA CYS A 102 -6.47 -0.98 5.72
C CYS A 102 -5.80 -0.02 6.70
N TYR A 103 -5.89 -0.41 7.97
CA TYR A 103 -5.08 0.08 9.06
C TYR A 103 -4.21 -1.07 9.58
N ILE A 104 -2.92 -0.82 9.80
CA ILE A 104 -1.95 -1.77 10.36
C ILE A 104 -1.42 -1.15 11.64
N ASN A 105 -1.65 -1.78 12.78
CA ASN A 105 -1.15 -1.25 14.05
C ASN A 105 0.33 -1.59 14.27
N LYS A 106 0.92 -1.05 15.35
CA LYS A 106 2.32 -1.30 15.72
C LYS A 106 2.67 -2.78 15.94
N SER A 107 1.68 -3.60 16.27
CA SER A 107 1.82 -5.05 16.49
C SER A 107 1.68 -5.86 15.19
N LYS A 108 1.55 -5.20 14.04
CA LYS A 108 1.28 -5.79 12.72
C LYS A 108 -0.04 -6.56 12.65
N GLU A 109 -1.03 -6.14 13.44
CA GLU A 109 -2.42 -6.56 13.26
C GLU A 109 -3.05 -5.63 12.21
N SER A 110 -3.73 -6.23 11.24
CA SER A 110 -4.36 -5.51 10.12
C SER A 110 -5.88 -5.49 10.22
N PHE A 111 -6.47 -4.37 9.84
CA PHE A 111 -7.91 -4.12 9.86
C PHE A 111 -8.34 -3.52 8.51
N SER A 112 -9.47 -3.94 7.99
CA SER A 112 -10.14 -3.23 6.89
C SER A 112 -10.94 -2.07 7.47
N ILE A 113 -10.87 -0.90 6.81
CA ILE A 113 -11.53 0.33 7.28
C ILE A 113 -12.40 1.01 6.22
N ALA A 114 -12.21 0.71 4.93
CA ALA A 114 -13.05 1.21 3.83
C ALA A 114 -12.79 0.45 2.53
N ASP A 115 -13.73 0.50 1.58
CA ASP A 115 -13.60 -0.18 0.28
C ASP A 115 -12.72 0.57 -0.73
N SER A 116 -12.51 1.88 -0.52
CA SER A 116 -11.65 2.71 -1.36
C SER A 116 -11.20 3.97 -0.64
N LEU A 117 -10.16 4.62 -1.15
CA LEU A 117 -9.68 5.90 -0.61
C LEU A 117 -10.76 6.97 -0.69
N LYS A 118 -11.53 6.99 -1.79
CA LYS A 118 -12.68 7.90 -1.95
C LYS A 118 -13.78 7.67 -0.92
N VAL A 119 -14.10 6.42 -0.60
CA VAL A 119 -15.09 6.10 0.46
C VAL A 119 -14.54 6.53 1.81
N PHE A 120 -13.28 6.22 2.10
CA PHE A 120 -12.61 6.60 3.35
C PHE A 120 -12.64 8.12 3.57
N LEU A 121 -12.21 8.91 2.58
CA LEU A 121 -12.21 10.37 2.69
C LEU A 121 -13.62 10.95 2.84
N LYS A 122 -14.63 10.36 2.19
CA LYS A 122 -16.04 10.76 2.38
C LYS A 122 -16.56 10.48 3.79
N MET A 123 -16.16 9.36 4.39
CA MET A 123 -16.49 9.06 5.79
C MET A 123 -15.90 10.13 6.72
N LEU A 124 -14.63 10.47 6.55
CA LEU A 124 -13.98 11.52 7.34
C LEU A 124 -14.59 12.91 7.10
N ALA A 125 -14.97 13.22 5.86
CA ALA A 125 -15.67 14.47 5.54
C ALA A 125 -17.06 14.56 6.19
N SER A 126 -17.66 13.41 6.55
CA SER A 126 -18.95 13.32 7.24
C SER A 126 -18.78 13.20 8.76
N GLU A 127 -17.61 13.56 9.28
CA GLU A 127 -17.25 13.52 10.71
C GLU A 127 -17.29 12.12 11.35
N TYR A 128 -17.22 11.07 10.54
CA TYR A 128 -17.27 9.69 11.02
C TYR A 128 -15.91 9.24 11.59
N ASP A 129 -15.89 8.66 12.79
CA ASP A 129 -14.67 8.08 13.36
C ASP A 129 -14.38 6.72 12.70
N TRP A 130 -13.31 6.69 11.90
CA TRP A 130 -12.87 5.51 11.17
C TRP A 130 -12.60 4.30 12.07
N ARG A 131 -12.25 4.51 13.35
CA ARG A 131 -11.97 3.44 14.32
C ARG A 131 -13.17 2.53 14.54
N THR A 132 -14.38 3.09 14.40
CA THR A 132 -15.64 2.35 14.55
C THR A 132 -15.92 1.40 13.39
N ASN A 133 -15.27 1.59 12.24
CA ASN A 133 -15.43 0.74 11.06
C ASN A 133 -14.33 -0.33 10.93
N MET A 134 -13.44 -0.44 11.92
CA MET A 134 -12.36 -1.43 11.87
C MET A 134 -12.92 -2.85 11.96
N THR A 135 -12.60 -3.65 10.95
CA THR A 135 -12.87 -5.09 10.95
C THR A 135 -11.55 -5.85 10.79
N PRO A 136 -11.26 -6.90 11.59
CA PRO A 136 -10.03 -7.67 11.43
C PRO A 136 -9.86 -8.16 9.99
N ASN A 137 -8.67 -7.98 9.44
CA ASN A 137 -8.32 -8.37 8.09
C ASN A 137 -7.15 -9.35 8.12
N HIS A 138 -7.41 -10.61 7.76
CA HIS A 138 -6.40 -11.67 7.72
C HIS A 138 -5.85 -11.95 6.32
N ASN A 139 -6.22 -11.12 5.33
CA ASN A 139 -5.79 -11.30 3.94
C ASN A 139 -4.40 -10.72 3.65
N ILE A 140 -3.81 -10.00 4.61
CA ILE A 140 -2.46 -9.44 4.51
C ILE A 140 -1.50 -10.34 5.28
N VAL A 141 -0.56 -10.94 4.55
CA VAL A 141 0.54 -11.73 5.11
C VAL A 141 1.76 -10.83 5.26
N PHE A 142 2.37 -10.85 6.44
CA PHE A 142 3.56 -10.08 6.76
C PHE A 142 4.81 -10.96 6.74
N TYR A 143 5.83 -10.51 6.02
CA TYR A 143 7.17 -11.06 5.99
C TYR A 143 8.14 -10.06 6.63
N LYS A 144 9.25 -10.55 7.20
CA LYS A 144 10.28 -9.65 7.76
C LYS A 144 11.02 -8.90 6.66
N SER A 145 11.16 -9.51 5.49
CA SER A 145 11.81 -8.93 4.30
C SER A 145 11.27 -9.55 3.01
N LYS A 146 11.63 -8.96 1.86
CA LYS A 146 11.40 -9.55 0.53
C LYS A 146 12.01 -10.95 0.41
N VAL A 147 13.25 -11.13 0.89
CA VAL A 147 13.96 -12.43 0.86
C VAL A 147 13.18 -13.50 1.62
N ASP A 148 12.57 -13.16 2.76
CA ASP A 148 11.73 -14.10 3.51
C ASP A 148 10.45 -14.49 2.74
N ALA A 149 9.89 -13.55 1.98
CA ALA A 149 8.76 -13.83 1.10
C ALA A 149 9.18 -14.73 -0.06
N GLU A 150 10.32 -14.47 -0.69
CA GLU A 150 10.87 -15.28 -1.80
C GLU A 150 11.23 -16.71 -1.38
N ASN A 151 11.60 -16.92 -0.12
CA ASN A 151 11.80 -18.26 0.44
C ASN A 151 10.49 -19.08 0.55
N SER A 152 9.34 -18.40 0.56
CA SER A 152 8.01 -19.00 0.78
C SER A 152 7.12 -19.00 -0.45
N LEU A 153 7.38 -18.11 -1.42
CA LEU A 153 6.49 -17.80 -2.53
C LEU A 153 7.26 -17.77 -3.85
N GLU A 154 6.58 -18.13 -4.94
CA GLU A 154 7.15 -18.09 -6.29
C GLU A 154 6.98 -16.70 -6.92
N PHE A 155 8.09 -15.95 -7.03
CA PHE A 155 8.11 -14.63 -7.64
C PHE A 155 8.40 -14.66 -9.15
N LEU A 156 7.78 -13.75 -9.89
CA LEU A 156 8.10 -13.45 -11.28
C LEU A 156 9.52 -12.90 -11.37
N LYS A 157 10.34 -13.54 -12.20
CA LYS A 157 11.68 -13.05 -12.54
C LYS A 157 11.59 -12.24 -13.83
N ILE A 158 11.51 -10.91 -13.73
CA ILE A 158 11.65 -10.06 -14.92
C ILE A 158 13.13 -9.99 -15.27
N ARG A 159 13.47 -10.53 -16.45
CA ARG A 159 14.75 -10.22 -17.07
C ARG A 159 14.63 -8.84 -17.70
N ARG A 160 15.40 -7.87 -17.21
CA ARG A 160 15.61 -6.62 -17.95
C ARG A 160 16.52 -6.97 -19.12
N GLU A 161 15.94 -7.19 -20.30
CA GLU A 161 16.71 -7.10 -21.53
C GLU A 161 16.97 -5.61 -21.75
N ILE A 162 18.21 -5.17 -21.50
CA ILE A 162 18.66 -3.83 -21.85
C ILE A 162 18.77 -3.83 -23.38
N GLU A 163 17.68 -3.47 -24.07
CA GLU A 163 17.80 -3.00 -25.43
C GLU A 163 18.40 -1.60 -25.37
N ASN A 164 19.73 -1.52 -25.51
CA ASN A 164 20.40 -0.32 -25.98
C ASN A 164 19.82 0.00 -27.37
N SER A 165 18.73 0.76 -27.41
CA SER A 165 18.36 1.51 -28.61
C SER A 165 18.81 2.94 -28.40
N ASP A 166 20.00 3.25 -28.91
CA ASP A 166 20.42 4.61 -29.17
C ASP A 166 19.35 5.27 -30.08
N CYS A 167 18.67 6.29 -29.58
CA CYS A 167 17.94 7.27 -30.37
C CYS A 167 18.60 8.63 -30.21
#